data_AF-A0A7W0FYY6-F1
#
_entry.id   AF-A0A7W0FYY6-F1
#
_cell.length_a   1.000
_cell.length_b   1.000
_cell.length_c   1.000
_cell.angle_alpha   90.00
_cell.angle_beta   90.00
_cell.angle_gamma   90.00
#
_symmetry.space_group_name_H-M   'P 1'
#
loop_
_entity.id
_entity.type
_entity.pdbx_description
1 polymer ?
#
loop_
_entity_poly.entity_id
_entity_poly.type
_entity_poly.pdbx_seq_one_letter_code
_entity_poly.pdbx_strand_id
1 'polypeptide(L)' 'CKQIAGVLARRIVCWKKPGDLLERGERFGLIKFGSRTDLVLPPQVQVSVGVGARVRGGVTLIGRIKDGS' A
#
# COMPACT_ATOMS: atom_id res chain seq x y z
N CYS A 1 4.17 5.90 2.83
CA CYS A 1 3.57 5.61 1.51
C CYS A 1 2.77 6.82 1.06
N LYS A 2 2.60 7.03 -0.25
CA LYS A 2 1.72 8.07 -0.79
C LYS A 2 0.62 7.41 -1.60
N GLN A 3 -0.62 7.85 -1.43
CA GLN A 3 -1.74 7.40 -2.23
C GLN A 3 -2.26 8.57 -3.05
N ILE A 4 -2.41 8.37 -4.36
CA ILE A 4 -2.83 9.40 -5.31
C ILE A 4 -4.14 8.95 -5.94
N ALA A 5 -5.18 9.75 -5.72
CA ALA A 5 -6.48 9.56 -6.36
C ALA A 5 -6.44 10.08 -7.81
N GLY A 6 -7.06 9.36 -8.74
CA GLY A 6 -7.23 9.83 -10.11
C GLY A 6 -8.21 11.00 -10.20
N VAL A 7 -8.22 11.70 -11.34
CA VAL A 7 -9.09 12.88 -11.60
C VAL A 7 -10.59 12.58 -11.39
N LEU A 8 -11.01 11.32 -11.57
CA LEU A 8 -12.38 10.87 -11.35
C LEU A 8 -12.64 10.31 -9.93
N ALA A 9 -11.58 10.05 -9.15
CA ALA A 9 -11.66 9.46 -7.83
C ALA A 9 -11.87 10.53 -6.75
N ARG A 10 -13.12 11.01 -6.62
CA ARG A 10 -13.45 12.15 -5.72
C ARG A 10 -13.83 11.76 -4.29
N ARG A 11 -13.67 10.48 -3.90
CA ARG A 11 -14.11 9.99 -2.58
C ARG A 11 -13.03 9.11 -1.95
N ILE A 12 -12.15 9.75 -1.18
CA ILE A 12 -11.21 9.10 -0.25
C ILE A 12 -11.95 8.89 1.08
N VAL A 13 -11.94 7.67 1.59
CA VAL A 13 -12.49 7.33 2.90
C VAL A 13 -11.35 6.79 3.75
N CYS A 14 -11.08 7.42 4.88
CA CYS A 14 -10.18 6.93 5.91
C CYS A 14 -11.01 6.61 7.14
N TRP A 15 -11.00 5.36 7.58
CA TRP A 15 -11.77 4.94 8.75
C TRP A 15 -10.96 5.07 10.05
N LYS A 16 -9.64 5.13 9.92
CA LYS A 16 -8.70 5.09 11.04
C LYS A 16 -8.20 6.48 11.41
N LYS A 17 -7.87 6.63 12.69
CA LYS A 17 -7.34 7.85 13.30
C LYS A 17 -5.89 7.64 13.75
N PRO A 18 -5.10 8.72 13.89
CA PRO A 18 -3.78 8.63 14.49
C PRO A 18 -3.83 7.95 15.86
N GLY A 19 -2.97 6.96 16.08
CA GLY A 19 -2.93 6.16 17.32
C GLY A 19 -3.73 4.86 17.28
N ASP A 20 -4.59 4.65 16.28
CA ASP A 20 -5.30 3.38 16.12
C ASP A 20 -4.32 2.24 15.80
N LEU A 21 -4.51 1.09 16.44
CA LEU A 21 -3.85 -0.15 16.06
C LEU A 21 -4.45 -0.71 14.77
N LEU A 22 -3.62 -1.38 13.98
CA LEU A 22 -3.99 -2.02 12.73
C LEU A 22 -3.56 -3.48 12.73
N GLU A 23 -4.49 -4.35 12.36
CA GLU A 23 -4.17 -5.73 12.07
C GLU A 23 -3.63 -5.90 10.64
N ARG A 24 -2.87 -6.98 10.42
CA ARG A 24 -2.32 -7.26 9.10
C ARG A 24 -3.45 -7.53 8.10
N GLY A 25 -3.46 -6.77 7.01
CA GLY A 25 -4.48 -6.90 5.95
C GLY A 25 -5.78 -6.14 6.26
N GLU A 26 -5.88 -5.48 7.41
CA GLU A 26 -7.01 -4.65 7.76
C GLU A 26 -7.16 -3.47 6.78
N ARG A 27 -8.41 -3.13 6.45
CA ARG A 27 -8.70 -2.00 5.56
C ARG A 27 -8.55 -0.69 6.33
N PHE A 28 -7.46 0.01 6.08
CA PHE A 28 -7.24 1.36 6.60
C PHE A 28 -8.15 2.42 5.95
N GLY A 29 -8.33 2.31 4.63
CA GLY A 29 -9.03 3.30 3.83
C GLY A 29 -9.37 2.79 2.44
N LEU A 30 -10.11 3.61 1.68
CA LEU A 30 -10.51 3.30 0.31
C LEU A 30 -10.54 4.58 -0.53
N ILE A 31 -9.91 4.51 -1.70
CA ILE A 31 -10.09 5.50 -2.76
C ILE A 31 -11.00 4.89 -3.82
N LYS A 32 -12.17 5.50 -4.02
CA LYS A 32 -13.17 5.00 -4.98
C LYS A 32 -12.81 5.40 -6.41
N PHE A 33 -13.12 4.55 -7.39
CA PHE A 33 -12.96 4.80 -8.84
C PHE A 33 -11.51 4.92 -9.35
N GLY A 34 -10.62 4.09 -8.80
CA GLY A 34 -9.26 3.93 -9.28
C GLY A 34 -8.27 4.85 -8.58
N SER A 35 -7.16 4.26 -8.12
CA SER A 35 -6.10 4.99 -7.41
C SER A 35 -4.76 4.31 -7.62
N ARG A 36 -3.69 5.10 -7.54
CA ARG A 36 -2.32 4.61 -7.49
C ARG A 36 -1.79 4.73 -6.06
N THR A 37 -1.06 3.71 -5.62
CA THR A 37 -0.31 3.76 -4.36
C THR A 37 1.17 3.66 -4.68
N ASP A 38 1.93 4.65 -4.22
CA ASP A 38 3.39 4.68 -4.31
C ASP A 38 3.97 4.23 -2.97
N LEU A 39 4.81 3.19 -3.03
CA LEU A 39 5.51 2.64 -1.88
C LEU A 39 6.95 3.17 -1.88
N VAL A 40 7.30 3.90 -0.83
CA VAL A 40 8.68 4.29 -0.55
C VAL A 40 9.23 3.22 0.38
N LEU A 41 10.22 2.47 -0.10
CA LEU A 41 10.82 1.34 0.61
C LEU A 41 12.25 1.72 1.05
N PRO A 42 12.70 1.27 2.24
CA PRO A 42 14.10 1.37 2.62
C PRO A 42 15.02 0.64 1.63
N PRO A 43 16.29 1.05 1.50
CA PRO A 43 17.25 0.42 0.58
C PRO A 43 17.48 -1.09 0.81
N GLN A 44 17.25 -1.57 2.03
CA GLN A 44 17.46 -2.97 2.44
C GLN A 44 16.32 -3.90 1.99
N VAL A 45 15.25 -3.36 1.40
CA VAL A 45 14.11 -4.15 0.93
C VAL A 45 14.42 -4.79 -0.42
N GLN A 46 14.38 -6.12 -0.46
CA GLN A 46 14.38 -6.87 -1.70
C GLN A 46 12.95 -6.92 -2.26
N VAL A 47 12.71 -6.24 -3.39
CA VAL A 47 11.41 -6.22 -4.06
C VAL A 47 11.10 -7.60 -4.67
N SER A 48 9.87 -8.08 -4.45
CA SER A 48 9.38 -9.41 -4.86
C SER A 48 8.39 -9.36 -6.04
N VAL A 49 8.12 -8.18 -6.58
CA VAL A 49 7.20 -7.96 -7.72
C VAL A 49 7.89 -7.20 -8.85
N GLY A 50 7.46 -7.45 -10.09
CA GLY A 50 7.98 -6.80 -11.29
C GLY A 50 6.95 -5.96 -12.02
N VAL A 51 7.40 -5.24 -13.06
CA VAL A 51 6.51 -4.49 -13.96
C VAL A 51 5.52 -5.45 -14.63
N GLY A 52 4.24 -5.07 -14.66
CA GLY A 52 3.16 -5.89 -15.22
C GLY A 52 2.61 -6.95 -14.27
N ALA A 53 3.21 -7.15 -13.09
CA ALA A 53 2.69 -8.09 -12.10
C ALA A 53 1.31 -7.65 -11.58
N ARG A 54 0.36 -8.59 -11.56
CA ARG A 54 -0.94 -8.37 -10.94
C ARG A 54 -0.83 -8.52 -9.42
N VAL A 55 -1.17 -7.46 -8.69
CA VAL A 55 -1.09 -7.43 -7.22
C VAL A 55 -2.46 -7.26 -6.59
N ARG A 56 -2.63 -7.79 -5.37
CA ARG A 56 -3.81 -7.60 -4.52
C ARG A 56 -3.39 -7.00 -3.18
N GLY A 57 -3.95 -5.84 -2.83
CA GLY A 57 -3.66 -5.15 -1.58
C GLY A 57 -3.95 -6.03 -0.35
N GLY A 58 -3.07 -5.96 0.65
CA GLY A 58 -3.15 -6.78 1.88
C GLY A 58 -2.76 -8.25 1.71
N VAL A 59 -2.49 -8.71 0.48
CA VAL A 59 -2.24 -10.14 0.19
C VAL A 59 -0.91 -10.35 -0.53
N THR A 60 -0.67 -9.63 -1.63
CA THR A 60 0.54 -9.84 -2.43
C THR A 60 1.78 -9.30 -1.70
N LEU A 61 2.81 -10.14 -1.61
CA LEU A 61 4.11 -9.76 -1.05
C LEU A 61 4.82 -8.78 -2.00
N ILE A 62 5.06 -7.56 -1.56
CA ILE A 62 5.76 -6.54 -2.37
C ILE A 62 7.28 -6.63 -2.22
N GLY A 63 7.76 -7.02 -1.05
CA GLY A 63 9.19 -7.18 -0.80
C GLY A 63 9.46 -7.73 0.60
N ARG A 64 10.72 -8.11 0.85
CA ARG A 64 11.22 -8.56 2.14
C ARG A 64 12.31 -7.61 2.61
N ILE A 65 12.24 -7.19 3.87
CA ILE A 65 13.38 -6.55 4.52
C ILE A 65 14.44 -7.63 4.71
N LYS A 66 15.65 -7.40 4.23
CA LYS A 66 16.79 -8.23 4.64
C LYS A 66 17.22 -7.74 6.01
N ASP A 67 16.97 -8.54 7.04
CA ASP A 67 17.66 -8.34 8.31
C ASP A 67 19.14 -8.61 8.03
N GLY A 68 19.95 -7.56 8.17
CA GLY A 68 21.40 -7.69 8.07
C GLY A 68 21.88 -8.66 9.14
N SER A 69 22.61 -9.69 8.72
CA SER A 69 23.72 -10.18 9.54
C SER A 69 24.81 -9.11 9.56
#